data_AF-A0A0D0P8P2-F1
#
_entry.id   AF-A0A0D0P8P2-F1
#
_cell.length_a   1.000
_cell.length_b   1.000
_cell.length_c   1.000
_cell.angle_alpha   90.00
_cell.angle_beta   90.00
_cell.angle_gamma   90.00
#
_symmetry.space_group_name_H-M   'P 1'
#
loop_
_entity.id
_entity.type
_entity.pdbx_description
1 polymer ?
#
loop_
_entity_poly.entity_id
_entity_poly.type
_entity_poly.pdbx_seq_one_letter_code
_entity_poly.pdbx_strand_id
1 'polypeptide(L)'
;MIAYRRRHDNLVRMRTEETITSEFGGEWRLRIYADETQGAEHIVLVKGDISGDDPVLVRMHALDPMLDIVGAGGPGRRNEFGDAMEAIAAEGRGVLVLLRDLHMTLHPEGGASPQTLRQYGLGAQILSSLGLHDIVLLTNSPRPKVVGLEAYGLSIVGTRPIGGGR
;
A
#
# COMPACT_ATOMS: atom_id res chain seq x y z
N MET A 1 9.25 -23.14 -9.75
CA MET A 1 7.84 -23.56 -9.49
C MET A 1 7.13 -22.75 -8.39
N ILE A 2 7.60 -21.54 -8.02
CA ILE A 2 6.99 -20.69 -6.95
C ILE A 2 6.15 -19.54 -7.54
N ALA A 3 6.58 -18.96 -8.66
CA ALA A 3 5.87 -17.86 -9.32
C ALA A 3 4.50 -18.25 -9.90
N TYR A 4 4.26 -19.55 -10.16
CA TYR A 4 3.00 -20.03 -10.74
C TYR A 4 1.88 -20.22 -9.70
N ARG A 5 2.22 -20.63 -8.46
CA ARG A 5 1.21 -20.87 -7.41
C ARG A 5 0.67 -19.57 -6.79
N ARG A 6 1.50 -18.54 -6.63
CA ARG A 6 1.09 -17.21 -6.11
C ARG A 6 0.12 -16.43 -7.01
N ARG A 7 -0.07 -16.87 -8.26
CA ARG A 7 -0.96 -16.22 -9.24
C ARG A 7 -2.39 -16.74 -9.20
N HIS A 8 -2.64 -17.93 -8.65
CA HIS A 8 -3.94 -18.59 -8.73
C HIS A 8 -4.65 -18.75 -7.38
N ASP A 9 -3.93 -18.68 -6.25
CA ASP A 9 -4.59 -18.60 -4.95
C ASP A 9 -4.80 -17.12 -4.60
N ASN A 10 -6.06 -16.69 -4.52
CA ASN A 10 -6.45 -15.42 -3.90
C ASN A 10 -6.21 -15.54 -2.40
N LEU A 11 -5.01 -15.16 -1.96
CA LEU A 11 -4.56 -15.31 -0.58
C LEU A 11 -5.08 -14.19 0.33
N VAL A 12 -5.67 -13.15 -0.24
CA VAL A 12 -6.26 -12.02 0.50
C VAL A 12 -7.77 -11.94 0.27
N ARG A 13 -8.52 -11.74 1.35
CA ARG A 13 -9.98 -11.52 1.29
C ARG A 13 -10.39 -10.30 2.11
N MET A 14 -11.25 -9.46 1.53
CA MET A 14 -11.89 -8.37 2.26
C MET A 14 -12.83 -8.96 3.32
N ARG A 15 -12.66 -8.54 4.58
CA ARG A 15 -13.44 -9.00 5.73
C ARG A 15 -14.51 -8.00 6.15
N THR A 16 -14.12 -6.74 6.22
CA THR A 16 -14.97 -5.64 6.67
C THR A 16 -14.74 -4.41 5.82
N GLU A 17 -15.80 -3.62 5.68
CA GLU A 17 -15.77 -2.28 5.09
C GLU A 17 -16.56 -1.36 6.02
N GLU A 18 -16.00 -0.19 6.31
CA GLU A 18 -16.68 0.86 7.06
C GLU A 18 -16.21 2.24 6.59
N THR A 19 -16.95 3.27 6.97
CA THR A 19 -16.56 4.66 6.71
C THR A 19 -15.98 5.27 7.99
N ILE A 20 -14.79 5.86 7.89
CA ILE A 20 -14.12 6.54 8.99
C ILE A 20 -13.88 8.01 8.67
N THR A 21 -13.74 8.85 9.69
CA THR A 21 -13.24 10.22 9.55
C THR A 21 -11.83 10.28 10.11
N SER A 22 -10.86 10.64 9.26
CA SER A 22 -9.47 10.87 9.63
C SER A 22 -9.18 12.36 9.74
N GLU A 23 -8.28 12.74 10.66
CA GLU A 23 -7.70 14.08 10.67
C GLU A 23 -6.95 14.37 9.36
N PHE A 24 -6.42 13.33 8.70
CA PHE A 24 -5.75 13.41 7.41
C PHE A 24 -6.79 13.26 6.29
N GLY A 25 -7.35 14.38 5.85
CA GLY A 25 -8.18 14.42 4.65
C GLY A 25 -9.64 13.99 4.84
N GLY A 26 -10.18 13.93 6.05
CA GLY A 26 -11.61 13.78 6.29
C GLY A 26 -12.15 12.35 6.10
N GLU A 27 -13.23 12.18 5.35
CA GLU A 27 -13.91 10.88 5.20
C GLU A 27 -13.13 9.90 4.31
N TRP A 28 -13.03 8.64 4.74
CA TRP A 28 -12.41 7.53 4.01
C TRP A 28 -13.26 6.27 4.10
N ARG A 29 -13.26 5.46 3.04
CA ARG A 29 -13.73 4.07 3.11
C ARG A 29 -12.57 3.19 3.55
N LEU A 30 -12.66 2.65 4.76
CA LEU A 30 -11.71 1.70 5.31
C LEU A 30 -12.15 0.28 4.95
N ARG A 31 -11.21 -0.53 4.46
CA ARG A 31 -11.39 -1.96 4.22
C ARG A 31 -10.30 -2.76 4.92
N ILE A 32 -10.69 -3.84 5.58
CA ILE A 32 -9.75 -4.80 6.17
C ILE A 32 -9.61 -6.01 5.24
N TYR A 33 -8.37 -6.30 4.85
CA TYR A 33 -8.01 -7.47 4.06
C TYR A 33 -7.27 -8.47 4.93
N ALA A 34 -7.80 -9.68 5.06
CA ALA A 34 -7.13 -10.77 5.77
C ALA A 34 -6.28 -11.60 4.79
N ASP A 35 -5.01 -11.80 5.14
CA ASP A 35 -4.13 -12.79 4.54
C ASP A 35 -4.45 -14.17 5.16
N GLU A 36 -5.07 -15.05 4.37
CA GLU A 36 -5.48 -16.38 4.84
C GLU A 36 -4.29 -17.32 5.09
N THR A 37 -3.08 -16.97 4.63
CA THR A 37 -1.88 -17.79 4.84
C THR A 37 -1.14 -17.50 6.13
N GLN A 38 -1.17 -16.24 6.58
CA GLN A 38 -0.40 -15.80 7.74
C GLN A 38 -1.28 -15.26 8.88
N GLY A 39 -2.58 -15.07 8.64
CA GLY A 39 -3.50 -14.48 9.61
C GLY A 39 -3.27 -12.98 9.85
N ALA A 40 -2.46 -12.33 9.01
CA ALA A 40 -2.26 -10.89 9.07
C ALA A 40 -3.47 -10.15 8.47
N GLU A 41 -3.80 -9.00 9.05
CA GLU A 41 -4.81 -8.10 8.51
C GLU A 41 -4.14 -6.82 8.03
N HIS A 42 -4.52 -6.38 6.83
CA HIS A 42 -4.03 -5.19 6.16
C HIS A 42 -5.15 -4.16 6.08
N ILE A 43 -4.78 -2.89 6.19
CA ILE A 43 -5.74 -1.78 6.13
C ILE A 43 -5.63 -1.16 4.75
N VAL A 44 -6.78 -0.94 4.12
CA VAL A 44 -6.89 -0.23 2.84
C VAL A 44 -7.82 0.96 3.04
N LEU A 45 -7.33 2.15 2.73
CA LEU A 45 -8.08 3.39 2.78
C LEU A 45 -8.37 3.83 1.35
N VAL A 46 -9.65 4.01 1.02
CA VAL A 46 -10.10 4.42 -0.30
C VAL A 46 -10.73 5.81 -0.23
N LYS A 47 -10.25 6.71 -1.09
CA LYS A 47 -10.76 8.07 -1.26
C LYS A 47 -11.54 8.19 -2.57
N GLY A 48 -12.73 8.77 -2.48
CA GLY A 48 -13.59 9.02 -3.64
C GLY A 48 -13.99 7.76 -4.39
N ASP A 49 -14.39 7.94 -5.65
CA ASP A 49 -14.70 6.84 -6.56
C ASP A 49 -13.46 6.44 -7.36
N ILE A 50 -13.08 5.17 -7.23
CA ILE A 50 -11.91 4.57 -7.88
C ILE A 50 -12.30 3.69 -9.08
N SER A 51 -13.57 3.72 -9.50
CA SER A 51 -14.05 3.00 -10.69
C SER A 51 -13.69 3.72 -12.00
N GLY A 52 -13.79 3.01 -13.12
CA GLY A 52 -13.47 3.52 -14.45
C GLY A 52 -12.00 3.32 -14.85
N ASP A 53 -11.64 3.84 -16.02
CA ASP A 53 -10.36 3.55 -16.67
C ASP A 53 -9.25 4.55 -16.32
N ASP A 54 -9.59 5.68 -15.69
CA ASP A 54 -8.60 6.70 -15.32
C ASP A 54 -7.64 6.21 -14.23
N PRO A 55 -6.32 6.49 -14.35
CA PRO A 55 -5.34 6.06 -13.38
C PRO A 55 -5.66 6.50 -11.96
N VAL A 56 -5.46 5.60 -11.00
CA VAL A 56 -5.72 5.86 -9.58
C VAL A 56 -4.43 6.19 -8.84
N LEU A 57 -4.44 7.25 -8.01
CA LEU A 57 -3.29 7.58 -7.16
C LEU A 57 -3.18 6.55 -6.02
N VAL A 58 -2.06 5.85 -5.94
CA VAL A 58 -1.87 4.73 -5.01
C VAL A 58 -0.63 4.94 -4.14
N ARG A 59 -0.79 4.75 -2.82
CA ARG A 59 0.32 4.59 -1.88
C ARG A 59 0.34 3.17 -1.32
N MET A 60 1.47 2.48 -1.52
CA MET A 60 1.79 1.25 -0.80
C MET A 60 2.72 1.59 0.37
N HIS A 61 2.28 1.32 1.61
CA HIS A 61 3.07 1.57 2.81
C HIS A 61 3.26 0.29 3.61
N ALA A 62 4.48 -0.20 3.71
CA ALA A 62 4.81 -1.28 4.64
C ALA A 62 5.05 -0.67 6.03
N LEU A 63 4.28 -1.12 7.02
CA LEU A 63 4.42 -0.67 8.39
C LEU A 63 5.78 -1.11 8.95
N ASP A 64 6.57 -0.15 9.41
CA ASP A 64 7.78 -0.39 10.19
C ASP A 64 7.68 0.42 11.49
N PRO A 65 7.43 -0.21 12.65
CA PRO A 65 7.30 0.49 13.92
C PRO A 65 8.51 1.35 14.30
N MET A 66 9.72 0.95 13.91
CA MET A 66 10.93 1.72 14.21
C MET A 66 10.99 3.01 13.39
N LEU A 67 10.53 2.97 12.14
CA LEU A 67 10.55 4.12 11.24
C LEU A 67 9.31 5.01 11.42
N ASP A 68 8.13 4.39 11.51
CA ASP A 68 6.83 5.07 11.47
C ASP A 68 6.34 5.53 12.85
N ILE A 69 6.71 4.82 13.93
CA ILE A 69 6.26 5.13 15.30
C ILE A 69 7.40 5.68 16.16
N VAL A 70 8.54 4.98 16.21
CA VAL A 70 9.70 5.39 17.05
C VAL A 70 10.47 6.56 16.42
N GLY A 71 10.43 6.70 15.09
CA GLY A 71 11.08 7.80 14.38
C GLY A 71 12.58 7.61 14.11
N ALA A 72 13.07 6.36 14.05
CA ALA A 72 14.46 6.04 13.77
C ALA A 72 14.88 6.26 12.29
N GLY A 73 13.93 6.57 11.41
CA GLY A 73 14.14 6.67 9.95
C GLY A 73 14.62 8.02 9.42
N GLY A 74 15.03 8.93 10.28
CA GLY A 74 15.40 10.30 9.92
C GLY A 74 14.21 11.25 9.73
N PRO A 75 14.46 12.52 9.40
CA PRO A 75 13.42 13.54 9.28
C PRO A 75 12.37 13.18 8.22
N GLY A 76 11.10 13.47 8.51
CA GLY A 76 9.98 13.27 7.59
C GLY A 76 9.46 11.82 7.48
N ARG A 77 10.29 10.80 7.65
CA ARG A 77 9.88 9.38 7.49
C ARG A 77 8.67 9.00 8.34
N ARG A 78 8.62 9.45 9.60
CA ARG A 78 7.49 9.18 10.52
C ARG A 78 6.16 9.79 10.06
N ASN A 79 6.20 10.88 9.28
CA ASN A 79 5.01 11.59 8.82
C ASN A 79 4.53 11.09 7.44
N GLU A 80 5.35 10.29 6.75
CA GLU A 80 5.13 9.91 5.34
C GLU A 80 3.77 9.22 5.10
N PHE A 81 3.26 8.49 6.09
CA PHE A 81 1.92 7.88 6.01
C PHE A 81 0.81 8.94 5.98
N GLY A 82 0.86 9.91 6.90
CA GLY A 82 -0.10 11.02 6.97
C GLY A 82 0.00 11.94 5.76
N ASP A 83 1.21 12.31 5.35
CA ASP A 83 1.46 13.14 4.17
C ASP A 83 0.89 12.47 2.90
N ALA A 84 0.99 11.13 2.80
CA ALA A 84 0.40 10.39 1.70
C ALA A 84 -1.14 10.37 1.76
N MET A 85 -1.74 10.27 2.95
CA MET A 85 -3.20 10.41 3.12
C MET A 85 -3.66 11.79 2.67
N GLU A 86 -2.99 12.86 3.07
CA GLU A 86 -3.33 14.23 2.67
C GLU A 86 -3.20 14.44 1.16
N ALA A 87 -2.12 13.95 0.55
CA ALA A 87 -1.91 14.03 -0.90
C ALA A 87 -3.02 13.30 -1.68
N ILE A 88 -3.42 12.11 -1.23
CA ILE A 88 -4.53 11.37 -1.84
C ILE A 88 -5.87 12.06 -1.59
N ALA A 89 -6.08 12.63 -0.41
CA ALA A 89 -7.30 13.36 -0.11
C ALA A 89 -7.44 14.63 -0.97
N ALA A 90 -6.34 15.34 -1.23
CA ALA A 90 -6.31 16.50 -2.11
C ALA A 90 -6.60 16.13 -3.58
N GLU A 91 -6.16 14.95 -4.04
CA GLU A 91 -6.54 14.40 -5.35
C GLU A 91 -8.02 14.01 -5.40
N GLY A 92 -8.61 13.64 -4.25
CA GLY A 92 -10.01 13.23 -4.14
C GLY A 92 -10.31 11.82 -4.64
N ARG A 93 -9.36 11.18 -5.34
CA ARG A 93 -9.45 9.81 -5.88
C ARG A 93 -8.14 9.08 -5.62
N GLY A 94 -8.18 8.03 -4.81
CA GLY A 94 -6.98 7.23 -4.56
C GLY A 94 -7.12 6.15 -3.51
N VAL A 95 -6.05 5.37 -3.38
CA VAL A 95 -5.97 4.23 -2.45
C VAL A 95 -4.67 4.28 -1.68
N LEU A 96 -4.75 4.10 -0.37
CA LEU A 96 -3.59 3.84 0.48
C LEU A 96 -3.71 2.45 1.08
N VAL A 97 -2.68 1.61 0.90
CA VAL A 97 -2.61 0.27 1.49
C VAL A 97 -1.53 0.27 2.56
N LEU A 98 -1.92 0.00 3.80
CA LEU A 98 -1.03 -0.28 4.92
C LEU A 98 -0.82 -1.79 5.04
N LEU A 99 0.33 -2.25 4.56
CA LEU A 99 0.75 -3.63 4.70
C LEU A 99 1.34 -3.83 6.09
N ARG A 100 0.76 -4.77 6.83
CA ARG A 100 1.22 -5.20 8.15
C ARG A 100 1.90 -6.56 8.03
N ASP A 101 2.99 -6.75 8.76
CA ASP A 101 3.63 -8.06 8.89
C ASP A 101 3.67 -8.45 10.38
N LEU A 102 3.04 -9.58 10.71
CA LEU A 102 3.00 -10.10 12.08
C LEU A 102 4.28 -10.87 12.46
N HIS A 103 5.11 -11.22 11.48
CA HIS A 103 6.37 -11.95 11.67
C HIS A 103 7.58 -11.03 11.48
N MET A 104 7.42 -9.75 11.83
CA MET A 104 8.48 -8.77 11.71
C MET A 104 9.63 -9.15 12.65
N THR A 105 10.69 -9.72 12.08
CA THR A 105 11.97 -9.86 12.75
C THR A 105 12.72 -8.54 12.58
N LEU A 106 13.07 -7.92 13.70
CA LEU A 106 13.91 -6.72 13.73
C LEU A 106 15.32 -7.11 13.27
N HIS A 107 15.53 -7.13 11.96
CA HIS A 107 16.84 -7.37 11.37
C HIS A 107 17.56 -6.02 11.18
N PRO A 108 18.76 -5.83 11.74
CA PRO A 108 19.51 -4.58 11.62
C PRO A 108 20.07 -4.29 10.21
N GLU A 109 19.84 -5.15 9.22
CA GLU A 109 20.56 -5.11 7.93
C GLU A 109 19.61 -4.77 6.76
N GLY A 110 19.87 -3.61 6.15
CA GLY A 110 19.13 -3.06 5.02
C GLY A 110 19.42 -3.77 3.70
N GLY A 111 18.61 -4.77 3.38
CA GLY A 111 18.52 -5.37 2.05
C GLY A 111 17.06 -5.51 1.61
N ALA A 112 16.80 -5.61 0.30
CA ALA A 112 15.50 -6.04 -0.20
C ALA A 112 15.28 -7.48 0.24
N SER A 113 14.60 -7.68 1.37
CA SER A 113 14.44 -8.99 1.97
C SER A 113 13.35 -9.77 1.20
N PRO A 114 13.31 -11.11 1.31
CA PRO A 114 12.18 -11.91 0.83
C PRO A 114 10.82 -11.43 1.36
N GLN A 115 10.82 -10.65 2.44
CA GLN A 115 9.65 -9.99 3.02
C GLN A 115 9.15 -8.85 2.13
N THR A 116 10.02 -7.99 1.62
CA THR A 116 9.65 -6.87 0.75
C THR A 116 8.97 -7.37 -0.54
N LEU A 117 9.52 -8.40 -1.18
CA LEU A 117 8.91 -9.00 -2.38
C LEU A 117 7.56 -9.66 -2.09
N ARG A 118 7.35 -10.21 -0.89
CA ARG A 118 6.06 -10.74 -0.45
C ARG A 118 5.04 -9.63 -0.25
N GLN A 119 5.43 -8.57 0.45
CA GLN A 119 4.59 -7.38 0.68
C GLN A 119 4.11 -6.79 -0.65
N TYR A 120 4.97 -6.69 -1.66
CA TYR A 120 4.55 -6.25 -3.00
C TYR A 120 3.54 -7.19 -3.66
N GLY A 121 3.72 -8.51 -3.53
CA GLY A 121 2.76 -9.48 -4.06
C GLY A 121 1.38 -9.36 -3.40
N LEU A 122 1.32 -9.21 -2.08
CA LEU A 122 0.07 -9.01 -1.34
C LEU A 122 -0.58 -7.67 -1.71
N GLY A 123 0.21 -6.60 -1.78
CA GLY A 123 -0.26 -5.30 -2.23
C GLY A 123 -0.86 -5.35 -3.63
N ALA A 124 -0.20 -6.03 -4.57
CA ALA A 124 -0.70 -6.22 -5.92
C ALA A 124 -2.04 -6.97 -5.96
N GLN A 125 -2.18 -8.03 -5.15
CA GLN A 125 -3.45 -8.76 -5.04
C GLN A 125 -4.57 -7.88 -4.48
N ILE A 126 -4.28 -7.09 -3.45
CA ILE A 126 -5.24 -6.16 -2.86
C ILE A 126 -5.69 -5.15 -3.93
N LEU A 127 -4.76 -4.47 -4.61
CA LEU A 127 -5.09 -3.48 -5.64
C LEU A 127 -5.88 -4.09 -6.81
N SER A 128 -5.50 -5.30 -7.25
CA SER A 128 -6.23 -6.04 -8.29
C SER A 128 -7.66 -6.38 -7.83
N SER A 129 -7.86 -6.79 -6.58
CA SER A 129 -9.19 -7.06 -6.00
C SER A 129 -10.07 -5.80 -5.87
N LEU A 130 -9.47 -4.61 -5.84
CA LEU A 130 -10.19 -3.34 -5.89
C LEU A 130 -10.63 -2.97 -7.31
N GLY A 131 -10.25 -3.76 -8.32
CA GLY A 131 -10.57 -3.51 -9.73
C GLY A 131 -9.64 -2.48 -10.38
N LEU A 132 -8.45 -2.22 -9.81
CA LEU A 132 -7.51 -1.27 -10.38
C LEU A 132 -6.70 -1.90 -11.52
N HIS A 133 -6.35 -1.07 -12.50
CA HIS A 133 -5.49 -1.42 -13.62
C HIS A 133 -4.31 -0.45 -13.73
N ASP A 134 -4.58 0.80 -14.10
CA ASP A 134 -3.56 1.84 -14.19
C ASP A 134 -3.44 2.61 -12.87
N ILE A 135 -2.22 2.74 -12.37
CA ILE A 135 -1.94 3.43 -11.10
C ILE A 135 -0.83 4.47 -11.26
N VAL A 136 -1.00 5.58 -10.54
CA VAL A 136 0.08 6.54 -10.28
C VAL A 136 0.64 6.26 -8.90
N LEU A 137 1.90 5.84 -8.82
CA LEU A 137 2.52 5.44 -7.56
C LEU A 137 3.02 6.66 -6.78
N LEU A 138 2.49 6.85 -5.58
CA LEU A 138 2.90 7.88 -4.64
C LEU A 138 4.10 7.38 -3.79
N THR A 139 5.31 7.83 -4.11
CA THR A 139 6.56 7.32 -3.52
C THR A 139 7.72 8.32 -3.53
N ASN A 140 8.49 8.33 -2.45
CA ASN A 140 9.77 9.06 -2.36
C ASN A 140 10.99 8.19 -2.72
N SER A 141 10.78 6.92 -3.08
CA SER A 141 11.86 6.05 -3.53
C SER A 141 12.28 6.43 -4.95
N PRO A 142 13.57 6.75 -5.21
CA PRO A 142 14.04 7.16 -6.54
C PRO A 142 13.96 6.04 -7.58
N ARG A 143 13.93 4.77 -7.13
CA ARG A 143 13.68 3.59 -7.95
C ARG A 143 12.76 2.64 -7.16
N PRO A 144 11.43 2.82 -7.22
CA PRO A 144 10.52 1.94 -6.52
C PRO A 144 10.69 0.52 -7.09
N LYS A 145 11.18 -0.42 -6.27
CA LYS A 145 11.44 -1.81 -6.65
C LYS A 145 10.14 -2.60 -6.65
N VAL A 146 9.22 -2.22 -7.54
CA VAL A 146 7.93 -2.88 -7.69
C VAL A 146 8.07 -3.93 -8.79
N VAL A 147 7.97 -5.20 -8.40
CA VAL A 147 8.17 -6.34 -9.32
C VAL A 147 6.90 -7.18 -9.35
N GLY A 148 6.47 -7.57 -10.55
CA GLY A 148 5.39 -8.55 -10.73
C GLY A 148 3.97 -8.00 -10.66
N LEU A 149 3.77 -6.68 -10.75
CA LEU A 149 2.42 -6.08 -10.87
C LEU A 149 1.66 -6.54 -12.11
N GLU A 150 2.36 -6.70 -13.24
CA GLU A 150 1.78 -7.14 -14.51
C GLU A 150 1.08 -8.50 -14.38
N ALA A 151 1.58 -9.37 -13.50
CA ALA A 151 0.98 -10.67 -13.22
C ALA A 151 -0.41 -10.57 -12.54
N TYR A 152 -0.76 -9.39 -12.02
CA TYR A 152 -2.02 -9.08 -11.36
C TYR A 152 -2.88 -8.08 -12.18
N GLY A 153 -2.49 -7.82 -13.44
CA GLY A 153 -3.21 -6.90 -14.32
C GLY A 153 -3.05 -5.41 -13.96
N LEU A 154 -1.95 -5.07 -13.26
CA LEU A 154 -1.65 -3.71 -12.80
C LEU A 154 -0.48 -3.10 -13.56
N SER A 155 -0.58 -1.82 -13.88
CA SER A 155 0.44 -1.02 -14.57
C SER A 155 0.72 0.29 -13.83
N ILE A 156 2.00 0.62 -13.62
CA ILE A 156 2.39 1.93 -13.08
C ILE A 156 2.58 2.88 -14.27
N VAL A 157 1.62 3.78 -14.47
CA VAL A 157 1.65 4.75 -15.58
C VAL A 157 2.37 6.06 -15.22
N GLY A 158 2.68 6.25 -13.94
CA GLY A 158 3.45 7.40 -13.46
C GLY A 158 3.84 7.27 -12.00
N THR A 159 4.75 8.13 -11.56
CA THR A 159 5.11 8.28 -10.14
C THR A 159 4.93 9.73 -9.70
N ARG A 160 4.59 9.91 -8.43
CA ARG A 160 4.51 11.22 -7.79
C ARG A 160 5.24 11.16 -6.44
N PRO A 161 6.06 12.17 -6.08
CA PRO A 161 6.65 12.23 -4.75
C PRO A 161 5.57 12.51 -3.70
N ILE A 162 5.81 12.05 -2.47
CA ILE A 162 5.00 12.47 -1.32
C ILE A 162 5.52 13.85 -0.91
N GLY A 163 4.72 14.87 -1.19
CA GLY A 163 4.96 16.21 -0.70
C GLY A 163 4.56 16.32 0.77
N GLY A 164 5.54 16.46 1.65
CA GLY A 164 5.34 16.84 3.05
C GLY A 164 5.89 18.24 3.25
N GLY A 165 5.00 19.23 3.31
CA GLY A 165 5.37 20.61 3.63
C GLY A 165 5.59 20.79 5.12
N ARG A 166 6.86 20.69 5.57
CA ARG A 166 7.55 21.48 6.62
C ARG A 166 8.78 20.74 7.14
#